data_AF-A0A6N6KW33-F1
#
_entry.id   AF-A0A6N6KW33-F1
#
_cell.length_a   1.000
_cell.length_b   1.000
_cell.length_c   1.000
_cell.angle_alpha   90.00
_cell.angle_beta   90.00
_cell.angle_gamma   90.00
#
_symmetry.space_group_name_H-M   'P 1'
#
loop_
_entity.id
_entity.type
_entity.pdbx_description
1 polymer ?
#
loop_
_entity_poly.entity_id
_entity_poly.type
_entity_poly.pdbx_seq_one_letter_code
_entity_poly.pdbx_strand_id
1 'polypeptide(L)' 'MAKEKKTRYVSYLLRCWEERDDEADKGLWRFSLEDPRSGQRKGFTTLVDLMNVLEKDLKNN' A
#
# COMPACT_ATOMS: atom_id res chain seq x y z
N MET A 1 4.39 -28.92 26.10
CA MET A 1 4.64 -28.66 24.67
C MET A 1 4.05 -27.28 24.37
N ALA A 2 4.87 -26.25 24.16
CA ALA A 2 4.36 -24.93 23.81
C ALA A 2 3.79 -24.96 22.39
N LYS A 3 2.57 -24.46 22.18
CA LYS A 3 1.94 -24.39 20.86
C LYS A 3 2.67 -23.31 20.07
N GLU A 4 3.41 -23.69 19.02
CA GLU A 4 4.05 -22.72 18.14
C GLU A 4 2.99 -21.77 17.56
N LYS A 5 3.15 -20.47 17.83
CA LYS A 5 2.34 -19.45 17.19
C LYS A 5 2.72 -19.43 15.71
N LYS A 6 1.81 -19.85 14.84
CA LYS A 6 1.94 -19.63 13.39
C LYS A 6 1.91 -18.12 13.14
N THR A 7 3.08 -17.52 12.95
CA THR A 7 3.18 -16.11 12.53
C THR A 7 2.85 -16.04 11.05
N ARG A 8 1.83 -15.26 10.70
CA ARG A 8 1.56 -14.93 9.30
C ARG A 8 2.40 -13.70 8.91
N TYR A 9 3.14 -13.82 7.83
CA TYR A 9 3.94 -12.74 7.26
C TYR A 9 3.34 -12.29 5.93
N VAL A 10 3.26 -10.98 5.73
CA VAL A 10 2.81 -10.34 4.48
C VAL A 10 3.74 -9.17 4.19
N SER A 11 4.19 -9.04 2.93
CA SER A 11 5.00 -7.92 2.45
C SER A 11 4.29 -7.22 1.29
N TYR A 12 4.54 -5.92 1.16
CA TYR A 12 4.07 -5.08 0.06
C TYR A 12 5.19 -4.14 -0.37
N LEU A 13 5.21 -3.75 -1.64
CA LEU A 13 6.06 -2.68 -2.13
C LEU A 13 5.24 -1.40 -2.28
N LEU A 14 5.55 -0.41 -1.45
CA LEU A 14 4.97 0.93 -1.52
C LEU A 14 5.85 1.83 -2.41
N ARG A 15 5.22 2.50 -3.36
CA ARG A 15 5.82 3.57 -4.16
C ARG A 15 5.09 4.88 -3.90
N CYS A 16 5.84 5.96 -3.71
CA CYS A 16 5.32 7.31 -3.52
C CYS A 16 6.02 8.22 -4.53
N TRP A 17 5.26 9.04 -5.24
CA TRP A 17 5.82 10.07 -6.11
C TRP A 17 4.92 11.31 -6.08
N GLU A 18 5.52 12.44 -6.40
CA GLU A 18 4.81 13.72 -6.49
C GLU A 18 4.72 14.09 -7.98
N GLU A 19 3.51 14.27 -8.48
CA GLU A 19 3.24 14.84 -9.80
C GLU A 19 3.24 16.36 -9.65
N ARG A 20 4.15 17.05 -10.33
CA ARG A 20 4.21 18.51 -10.36
C ARG A 20 3.86 18.98 -11.77
N ASP A 21 2.91 19.90 -11.86
CA ASP A 21 2.70 20.68 -13.06
C ASP A 21 3.52 21.98 -12.94
N ASP A 22 4.09 22.45 -14.05
CA ASP A 22 4.98 23.63 -14.08
C ASP A 22 4.28 24.91 -13.58
N GLU A 23 2.95 24.91 -13.55
CA GLU A 23 2.10 26.04 -13.13
C GLU A 23 1.54 25.91 -11.70
N ALA A 24 1.75 24.77 -11.03
CA ALA A 24 1.15 24.49 -9.72
C ALA A 24 2.13 24.73 -8.56
N ASP A 25 1.72 25.56 -7.59
CA ASP A 25 2.51 25.84 -6.37
C ASP A 25 2.75 24.60 -5.49
N LYS A 26 1.95 23.53 -5.65
CA LYS A 26 2.07 22.28 -4.88
C LYS A 26 1.86 21.08 -5.79
N GLY A 27 2.77 20.11 -5.69
CA GLY A 27 2.62 18.84 -6.37
C GLY A 27 1.55 17.95 -5.73
N LEU A 28 0.99 17.07 -6.54
CA LEU A 28 0.01 16.07 -6.13
C LEU A 28 0.72 14.76 -5.82
N TRP A 29 0.65 14.33 -4.55
CA TRP A 29 1.17 13.03 -4.18
C TRP A 29 0.32 11.89 -4.75
N ARG A 30 1.01 10.86 -5.19
CA ARG A 30 0.47 9.60 -5.66
C ARG A 30 1.15 8.46 -4.95
N PHE A 31 0.38 7.40 -4.75
CA PHE A 31 0.83 6.22 -4.07
C PHE A 31 0.47 5.00 -4.91
N SER A 32 1.32 3.99 -4.90
CA SER A 32 0.98 2.68 -5.43
C SER A 32 1.48 1.59 -4.50
N LEU A 33 0.62 0.60 -4.30
CA LEU A 33 0.93 -0.59 -3.51
C LEU A 33 0.94 -1.80 -4.45
N GLU A 34 2.01 -2.58 -4.39
CA GLU A 34 2.15 -3.84 -5.11
C GLU A 34 2.27 -5.01 -4.13
N ASP A 35 1.50 -6.06 -4.37
CA ASP A 35 1.64 -7.33 -3.65
C ASP A 35 2.58 -8.25 -4.46
N PRO A 36 3.80 -8.54 -3.97
CA PRO A 36 4.76 -9.38 -4.69
C PRO A 36 4.29 -10.83 -4.85
N ARG A 37 3.29 -11.28 -4.08
CA ARG A 37 2.77 -12.66 -4.16
C ARG A 37 1.83 -12.84 -5.34
N SER A 38 1.11 -11.80 -5.73
CA SER A 38 0.11 -11.83 -6.80
C SER A 38 0.48 -10.98 -8.01
N GLY A 39 1.47 -10.09 -7.88
CA GLY A 39 1.81 -9.07 -8.88
C GLY A 39 0.76 -7.97 -9.02
N GLN A 40 -0.32 -7.99 -8.21
CA GLN A 40 -1.36 -6.99 -8.27
C GLN A 40 -0.83 -5.64 -7.81
N ARG A 41 -1.15 -4.60 -8.58
CA ARG A 41 -0.80 -3.21 -8.28
C ARG A 41 -2.07 -2.37 -8.16
N LYS A 42 -2.18 -1.63 -7.05
CA LYS A 42 -3.26 -0.68 -6.77
C LYS A 42 -2.67 0.73 -6.69
N GLY A 43 -3.34 1.72 -7.25
CA GLY A 43 -2.94 3.14 -7.19
C GLY A 43 -3.88 3.93 -6.27
N PHE A 44 -3.35 4.96 -5.61
CA PHE A 44 -4.09 5.79 -4.65
C PHE A 44 -3.66 7.26 -4.78
N THR A 45 -4.59 8.16 -4.57
CA THR A 45 -4.36 9.62 -4.52
C THR A 45 -4.21 10.13 -3.09
N THR A 46 -4.55 9.32 -2.08
CA THR A 46 -4.43 9.67 -0.66
C THR A 46 -3.80 8.52 0.14
N LEU A 47 -3.11 8.84 1.24
CA LEU A 47 -2.62 7.84 2.19
C LEU A 47 -3.77 7.13 2.93
N VAL A 48 -4.89 7.82 3.15
CA VAL A 48 -6.05 7.25 3.85
C VAL A 48 -6.64 6.09 3.07
N ASP A 49 -6.85 6.25 1.76
CA ASP A 49 -7.39 5.19 0.91
C ASP A 49 -6.46 3.97 0.84
N LEU A 50 -5.15 4.21 0.79
CA LEU A 50 -4.13 3.17 0.85
C LEU A 50 -4.21 2.38 2.16
N MET A 51 -4.30 3.06 3.30
CA MET A 51 -4.36 2.42 4.61
C MET A 51 -5.65 1.62 4.80
N ASN A 52 -6.79 2.14 4.31
CA ASN A 52 -8.07 1.43 4.35
C ASN A 52 -8.00 0.10 3.57
N VAL A 53 -7.34 0.09 2.41
CA VAL A 53 -7.15 -1.15 1.63
C VAL A 53 -6.22 -2.12 2.35
N LEU A 54 -5.10 -1.64 2.91
CA LEU A 54 -4.20 -2.49 3.69
C LEU A 54 -4.91 -3.16 4.89
N GLU A 55 -5.71 -2.39 5.63
CA GLU A 55 -6.45 -2.92 6.78
C GLU A 55 -7.45 -4.00 6.34
N LYS A 56 -8.17 -3.77 5.24
CA LYS A 56 -9.10 -4.75 4.67
C LYS A 56 -8.36 -6.01 4.20
N ASP A 57 -7.24 -5.86 3.49
CA ASP A 57 -6.47 -6.98 2.96
C ASP A 57 -5.85 -7.81 4.10
N LEU A 58 -5.38 -7.19 5.18
CA LEU A 58 -4.83 -7.88 6.35
C LEU A 58 -5.88 -8.58 7.22
N LYS A 59 -7.13 -8.10 7.24
CA LYS A 59 -8.25 -8.77 7.94
C LYS A 59 -8.80 -9.98 7.18
N ASN A 60 -8.81 -9.93 5.85
CA ASN A 60 -9.41 -10.96 5.00
C ASN A 60 -8.43 -12.05 4.56
N ASN A 61 -7.13 -11.80 4.67
CA ASN A 61 -6.11 -12.82 4.45
C ASN A 61 -6.07 -13.74 5.66
#